data_AF-A0A2E2UA60-F1
#
_entry.id   AF-A0A2E2UA60-F1
#
_cell.length_a   1.000
_cell.length_b   1.000
_cell.length_c   1.000
_cell.angle_alpha   90.00
_cell.angle_beta   90.00
_cell.angle_gamma   90.00
#
_symmetry.space_group_name_H-M   'P 1'
#
loop_
_entity.id
_entity.type
_entity.pdbx_description
1 polymer ?
#
loop_
_entity_poly.entity_id
_entity_poly.type
_entity_poly.pdbx_seq_one_letter_code
_entity_poly.pdbx_strand_id
1 'polypeptide(L)'
;MKKFIYIVLSAPILLFSLCSQANTVTKTCSGQIRYCDSLGICTNEHYYLYSYQNVILNQDGTFKRHRYRMRTRSILGDASDYTPRETAVGEYVVYDGPVFSLAIPWVAGLPLYYFQPNFGVDEWQELCL
;
A
#
# COMPACT_ATOMS: atom_id res chain seq x y z
N MET A 1 32.52 -9.57 60.84
CA MET A 1 31.38 -9.14 60.01
C MET A 1 31.85 -9.02 58.56
N LYS A 2 31.44 -9.93 57.68
CA LYS A 2 31.86 -9.95 56.26
C LYS A 2 30.89 -9.09 55.44
N LYS A 3 31.39 -8.03 54.79
CA LYS A 3 30.62 -7.23 53.83
C LYS A 3 30.69 -7.88 52.45
N PHE A 4 29.55 -8.28 51.89
CA PHE A 4 29.43 -8.72 50.51
C PHE A 4 29.19 -7.50 49.62
N ILE A 5 30.04 -7.32 48.62
CA ILE A 5 29.89 -6.32 47.55
C ILE A 5 29.13 -7.02 46.43
N TYR A 6 27.92 -6.55 46.12
CA TYR A 6 27.18 -6.99 44.94
C TYR A 6 27.63 -6.15 43.75
N ILE A 7 28.37 -6.77 42.83
CA ILE A 7 28.64 -6.22 41.51
C ILE A 7 27.39 -6.50 40.68
N VAL A 8 26.57 -5.48 40.46
CA VAL A 8 25.46 -5.54 39.49
C VAL A 8 26.09 -5.49 38.09
N LEU A 9 26.14 -6.65 37.42
CA LEU A 9 26.47 -6.75 36.01
C LEU A 9 25.40 -5.99 35.21
N SER A 10 25.74 -4.80 34.72
CA SER A 10 24.98 -4.11 33.69
C SER A 10 25.19 -4.81 32.34
N ALA A 11 24.26 -5.68 31.95
CA ALA A 11 24.20 -6.21 30.59
C ALA A 11 23.82 -5.06 29.63
N PRO A 12 24.60 -4.78 28.58
CA PRO A 12 24.20 -3.81 27.57
C PRO A 12 23.06 -4.41 26.75
N ILE A 13 21.87 -3.80 26.84
CA ILE A 13 20.74 -4.08 25.96
C ILE A 13 21.15 -3.64 24.56
N LEU A 14 21.58 -4.58 23.74
CA LEU A 14 21.76 -4.39 22.30
C LEU A 14 20.36 -4.18 21.68
N LEU A 15 19.95 -2.91 21.55
CA LEU A 15 18.83 -2.49 20.73
C LEU A 15 19.17 -2.76 19.26
N PHE A 16 18.94 -3.99 18.81
CA PHE A 16 18.89 -4.30 17.39
C PHE A 16 17.69 -3.56 16.79
N SER A 17 17.98 -2.45 16.11
CA SER A 17 16.99 -1.72 15.33
C SER A 17 16.62 -2.55 14.11
N LEU A 18 15.62 -3.42 14.27
CA LEU A 18 15.05 -4.22 13.19
C LEU A 18 14.14 -3.30 12.36
N CYS A 19 14.69 -2.67 11.31
CA CYS A 19 13.83 -2.23 10.20
C CYS A 19 13.27 -3.48 9.54
N SER A 20 11.96 -3.68 9.62
CA SER A 20 11.30 -4.77 8.90
C SER A 20 11.23 -4.39 7.43
N GLN A 21 11.95 -5.13 6.58
CA GLN A 21 11.80 -4.99 5.14
C GLN A 21 10.49 -5.65 4.74
N ALA A 22 9.63 -4.89 4.08
CA ALA A 22 8.43 -5.44 3.46
C ALA A 22 8.84 -6.19 2.18
N ASN A 23 8.09 -7.24 1.85
CA ASN A 23 8.35 -8.02 0.64
C ASN A 23 8.26 -7.13 -0.61
N THR A 24 8.92 -7.58 -1.68
CA THR A 24 8.76 -6.98 -3.00
C THR A 24 7.64 -7.69 -3.71
N VAL A 25 6.71 -6.93 -4.29
CA VAL A 25 5.68 -7.50 -5.15
C VAL A 25 5.67 -6.79 -6.50
N THR A 26 5.39 -7.58 -7.55
CA THR A 26 4.99 -7.06 -8.86
C THR A 26 3.60 -7.59 -9.15
N LYS A 27 2.68 -6.72 -9.51
CA LYS A 27 1.32 -7.06 -9.94
C LYS A 27 1.07 -6.50 -11.33
N THR A 28 0.38 -7.28 -12.15
CA THR A 28 -0.13 -6.83 -13.45
C THR A 28 -1.56 -7.30 -13.55
N CYS A 29 -2.43 -6.38 -13.93
CA CYS A 29 -3.85 -6.62 -13.90
C CYS A 29 -4.57 -5.85 -14.99
N SER A 30 -5.60 -6.45 -15.56
CA SER A 30 -6.48 -5.81 -16.53
C SER A 30 -7.85 -6.48 -16.49
N GLY A 31 -8.89 -5.71 -16.72
CA GLY A 31 -10.25 -6.21 -16.65
C GLY A 31 -11.25 -5.10 -16.88
N GLN A 32 -12.39 -5.20 -16.20
CA GLN A 32 -13.40 -4.17 -16.14
C GLN A 32 -13.61 -3.75 -14.68
N ILE A 33 -13.82 -2.45 -14.46
CA ILE A 33 -14.28 -1.90 -13.18
C ILE A 33 -15.58 -1.15 -13.39
N ARG A 34 -16.42 -1.10 -12.35
CA ARG A 34 -17.59 -0.24 -12.35
C ARG A 34 -17.15 1.21 -12.13
N TYR A 35 -17.42 2.07 -13.10
CA TYR A 35 -17.21 3.51 -13.04
C TYR A 35 -18.57 4.20 -13.02
N CYS A 36 -18.79 5.09 -12.07
CA CYS A 36 -19.98 5.93 -12.05
C CYS A 36 -19.58 7.39 -12.26
N ASP A 37 -20.27 8.08 -13.17
CA ASP A 37 -19.99 9.47 -13.49
C ASP A 37 -20.59 10.45 -12.46
N SER A 38 -20.40 11.75 -12.70
CA SER A 38 -20.93 12.81 -11.83
C SER A 38 -22.46 12.89 -11.78
N LEU A 39 -23.16 12.22 -12.70
CA LEU A 39 -24.62 12.12 -12.74
C LEU A 39 -25.13 10.85 -12.04
N GLY A 40 -24.22 10.00 -11.53
CA GLY A 40 -24.54 8.73 -10.90
C GLY A 40 -24.83 7.60 -11.89
N ILE A 41 -24.54 7.78 -13.18
CA ILE A 41 -24.71 6.73 -14.19
C ILE A 41 -23.48 5.83 -14.16
N CYS A 42 -23.71 4.54 -13.93
CA CYS A 42 -22.64 3.55 -13.80
C CYS A 42 -22.49 2.69 -15.06
N THR A 43 -21.25 2.53 -15.50
CA THR A 43 -20.85 1.69 -16.64
C THR A 43 -19.67 0.79 -16.25
N ASN A 44 -19.47 -0.29 -17.00
CA ASN A 44 -18.30 -1.14 -16.83
C ASN A 44 -17.22 -0.68 -17.82
N GLU A 45 -16.10 -0.21 -17.28
CA GLU A 45 -15.02 0.39 -18.04
C GLU A 45 -13.76 -0.46 -17.96
N HIS A 46 -13.03 -0.53 -19.07
CA HIS A 46 -11.80 -1.31 -19.14
C HIS A 46 -10.64 -0.61 -18.44
N TYR A 47 -9.78 -1.39 -17.80
CA TYR A 47 -8.56 -0.89 -17.19
C TYR A 47 -7.33 -1.77 -17.49
N TYR A 48 -6.16 -1.15 -17.32
CA TYR A 48 -4.89 -1.86 -17.20
C TYR A 48 -4.06 -1.20 -16.09
N LEU A 49 -3.47 -2.02 -15.23
CA LEU A 49 -2.57 -1.64 -14.15
C LEU A 49 -1.35 -2.56 -14.14
N TYR A 50 -0.17 -1.96 -14.10
CA TYR A 50 1.05 -2.62 -13.71
C TYR A 50 1.63 -1.87 -12.50
N SER A 51 1.97 -2.61 -11.45
CA SER A 51 2.61 -2.06 -10.27
C SER A 51 3.77 -2.94 -9.79
N TYR A 52 4.85 -2.28 -9.38
CA TYR A 52 5.97 -2.87 -8.67
C TYR A 52 6.15 -2.08 -7.38
N GLN A 53 6.23 -2.79 -6.26
CA GLN A 53 6.21 -2.22 -4.91
C GLN A 53 7.31 -2.87 -4.06
N ASN A 54 8.27 -2.08 -3.58
CA ASN A 54 9.20 -2.45 -2.53
C ASN A 54 9.19 -1.35 -1.44
N VAL A 55 8.81 -1.77 -0.23
CA VAL A 55 8.54 -0.88 0.90
C VAL A 55 9.46 -1.26 2.07
N ILE A 56 9.92 -0.25 2.80
CA ILE A 56 10.61 -0.42 4.09
C ILE A 56 9.69 0.19 5.15
N LEU A 57 9.32 -0.61 6.14
CA LEU A 57 8.45 -0.15 7.23
C LEU A 57 9.30 0.43 8.36
N ASN A 58 8.90 1.60 8.84
CA ASN A 58 9.47 2.24 10.01
C ASN A 58 8.77 1.72 11.27
N GLN A 59 9.41 1.88 12.43
CA GLN A 59 8.86 1.44 13.72
C GLN A 59 7.59 2.20 14.14
N ASP A 60 7.39 3.39 13.59
CA ASP A 60 6.21 4.24 13.82
C ASP A 60 5.01 3.90 12.91
N GLY A 61 5.13 2.86 12.08
CA GLY A 61 4.09 2.42 11.13
C GLY A 61 4.06 3.23 9.83
N THR A 62 4.87 4.28 9.71
CA THR A 62 5.11 4.93 8.41
C THR A 62 5.96 4.04 7.52
N PHE A 63 6.05 4.38 6.24
CA PHE A 63 6.84 3.60 5.32
C PHE A 63 7.68 4.46 4.39
N LYS A 64 8.81 3.91 3.97
CA LYS A 64 9.65 4.47 2.92
C LYS A 64 9.56 3.61 1.67
N ARG A 65 9.18 4.21 0.55
CA ARG A 65 9.25 3.57 -0.77
C ARG A 65 10.72 3.52 -1.21
N HIS A 66 11.29 2.33 -1.29
CA HIS A 66 12.69 2.16 -1.70
C HIS A 66 12.80 2.01 -3.22
N ARG A 67 11.92 1.19 -3.83
CA ARG A 67 11.78 1.09 -5.29
C ARG A 67 10.29 0.91 -5.61
N TYR A 68 9.77 1.73 -6.52
CA TYR A 68 8.39 1.61 -6.95
C TYR A 68 8.26 1.95 -8.43
N ARG A 69 7.27 1.35 -9.09
CA ARG A 69 6.87 1.70 -10.46
C ARG A 69 5.39 1.44 -10.62
N MET A 70 4.67 2.40 -11.20
CA MET A 70 3.28 2.22 -11.55
C MET A 70 3.06 2.63 -13.00
N ARG A 71 2.18 1.92 -13.69
CA ARG A 71 1.69 2.24 -15.03
C ARG A 71 0.21 1.92 -15.07
N THR A 72 -0.60 2.88 -15.47
CA THR A 72 -2.04 2.75 -15.67
C THR A 72 -2.39 3.07 -17.12
N ARG A 73 -3.54 2.59 -17.57
CA ARG A 73 -4.16 2.98 -18.85
C ARG A 73 -5.68 2.94 -18.72
N SER A 74 -6.35 3.47 -19.76
CA SER A 74 -7.80 3.49 -19.90
C SER A 74 -8.45 4.30 -18.77
N ILE A 75 -9.54 3.82 -18.15
CA ILE A 75 -10.29 4.59 -17.15
C ILE A 75 -9.49 4.92 -15.88
N LEU A 76 -8.40 4.20 -15.61
CA LEU A 76 -7.49 4.53 -14.51
C LEU A 76 -6.63 5.78 -14.78
N GLY A 77 -6.61 6.31 -16.01
CA GLY A 77 -5.85 7.52 -16.35
C GLY A 77 -4.33 7.35 -16.31
N ASP A 78 -3.59 8.44 -16.12
CA ASP A 78 -2.13 8.45 -16.05
C ASP A 78 -1.63 8.10 -14.64
N ALA A 79 -0.56 7.32 -14.57
CA ALA A 79 0.04 6.90 -13.31
C ALA A 79 0.72 8.07 -12.59
N SER A 80 1.07 9.15 -13.31
CA SER A 80 1.63 10.36 -12.71
C SER A 80 0.65 11.12 -11.83
N ASP A 81 -0.65 10.93 -12.02
CA ASP A 81 -1.70 11.66 -11.30
C ASP A 81 -2.00 11.05 -9.93
N TYR A 82 -1.42 9.88 -9.66
CA TYR A 82 -1.61 9.16 -8.41
C TYR A 82 -0.60 9.61 -7.34
N THR A 83 -1.13 10.03 -6.21
CA THR A 83 -0.35 10.40 -5.03
C THR A 83 -0.48 9.32 -3.96
N PRO A 84 0.62 8.68 -3.52
CA PRO A 84 0.56 7.71 -2.45
C PRO A 84 0.42 8.38 -1.09
N ARG A 85 -0.41 7.81 -0.22
CA ARG A 85 -0.54 8.19 1.18
C ARG A 85 0.75 7.90 1.94
N GLU A 86 1.06 8.68 2.97
CA GLU A 86 2.27 8.54 3.78
C GLU A 86 2.21 7.38 4.78
N THR A 87 0.99 6.99 5.16
CA THR A 87 0.73 5.88 6.07
C THR A 87 0.18 4.68 5.31
N ALA A 88 0.70 3.53 5.68
CA ALA A 88 0.19 2.24 5.23
C ALA A 88 -1.19 1.96 5.83
N VAL A 89 -2.00 1.19 5.12
CA VAL A 89 -3.23 0.59 5.66
C VAL A 89 -3.05 -0.92 5.62
N GLY A 90 -2.72 -1.53 6.76
CA GLY A 90 -2.33 -2.95 6.79
C GLY A 90 -1.11 -3.21 5.91
N GLU A 91 -1.24 -4.16 4.97
CA GLU A 91 -0.20 -4.56 4.00
C GLU A 91 -0.22 -3.75 2.67
N TYR A 92 -0.92 -2.62 2.64
CA TYR A 92 -1.20 -1.85 1.42
C TYR A 92 -0.64 -0.43 1.46
N VAL A 93 -0.10 0.00 0.32
CA VAL A 93 0.06 1.43 0.01
C VAL A 93 -1.17 1.89 -0.78
N VAL A 94 -1.82 2.93 -0.28
CA VAL A 94 -2.94 3.56 -0.99
C VAL A 94 -2.43 4.70 -1.86
N TYR A 95 -2.82 4.67 -3.13
CA TYR A 95 -2.54 5.68 -4.14
C TYR A 95 -3.85 6.40 -4.49
N ASP A 96 -3.96 7.68 -4.15
CA ASP A 96 -5.12 8.49 -4.48
C ASP A 96 -4.93 9.11 -5.87
N GLY A 97 -5.79 8.72 -6.80
CA GLY A 97 -5.87 9.30 -8.14
C GLY A 97 -7.08 10.23 -8.29
N PRO A 98 -7.27 10.81 -9.48
CA PRO A 98 -8.35 11.78 -9.73
C PRO A 98 -9.75 11.15 -9.71
N VAL A 99 -9.86 9.88 -10.11
CA VAL A 99 -11.14 9.15 -10.21
C VAL A 99 -11.21 8.02 -9.19
N PHE A 100 -10.12 7.28 -9.02
CA PHE A 100 -10.06 6.12 -8.12
C PHE A 100 -8.88 6.23 -7.17
N SER A 101 -9.06 5.73 -5.95
CA SER A 101 -7.94 5.32 -5.10
C SER A 101 -7.62 3.85 -5.37
N LEU A 102 -6.33 3.49 -5.37
CA LEU A 102 -5.85 2.12 -5.55
C LEU A 102 -5.12 1.66 -4.30
N ALA A 103 -5.46 0.50 -3.75
CA ALA A 103 -4.69 -0.12 -2.67
C ALA A 103 -3.82 -1.24 -3.26
N ILE A 104 -2.50 -1.05 -3.19
CA ILE A 104 -1.52 -1.96 -3.76
C ILE A 104 -0.76 -2.66 -2.64
N PRO A 105 -0.85 -4.00 -2.55
CA PRO A 105 -0.14 -4.73 -1.50
C PRO A 105 1.36 -4.76 -1.79
N TRP A 106 2.19 -4.81 -0.75
CA TRP A 106 3.62 -5.19 -0.89
C TRP A 106 3.88 -6.66 -0.54
N VAL A 107 2.86 -7.39 -0.09
CA VAL A 107 2.94 -8.83 0.21
C VAL A 107 2.31 -9.63 -0.95
N ALA A 108 2.96 -10.72 -1.35
CA ALA A 108 2.42 -11.63 -2.37
C ALA A 108 1.17 -12.36 -1.87
N GLY A 109 0.28 -12.73 -2.79
CA GLY A 109 -0.95 -13.48 -2.50
C GLY A 109 -2.14 -12.63 -2.02
N LEU A 110 -1.93 -11.33 -1.78
CA LEU A 110 -3.02 -10.38 -1.50
C LEU A 110 -3.55 -9.75 -2.81
N PRO A 111 -4.86 -9.47 -2.89
CA PRO A 111 -5.47 -8.82 -4.05
C PRO A 111 -5.13 -7.32 -4.13
N LEU A 112 -5.38 -6.73 -5.29
CA LEU A 112 -5.43 -5.28 -5.52
C LEU A 112 -6.86 -4.79 -5.26
N TYR A 113 -7.01 -3.61 -4.67
CA TYR A 113 -8.33 -2.99 -4.52
C TYR A 113 -8.39 -1.62 -5.18
N TYR A 114 -9.61 -1.21 -5.53
CA TYR A 114 -9.92 0.16 -5.91
C TYR A 114 -11.09 0.71 -5.09
N PHE A 115 -11.17 2.03 -5.02
CA PHE A 115 -12.25 2.77 -4.38
C PHE A 115 -12.59 3.98 -5.24
N GLN A 116 -13.88 4.24 -5.45
CA GLN A 116 -14.36 5.45 -6.14
C GLN A 116 -15.10 6.35 -5.14
N PRO A 117 -14.53 7.51 -4.74
CA PRO A 117 -15.17 8.38 -3.75
C PRO A 117 -16.49 8.95 -4.29
N ASN A 118 -17.56 8.95 -3.49
CA ASN A 118 -18.81 9.70 -3.72
C ASN A 118 -19.63 9.36 -4.97
N PHE A 119 -19.42 8.21 -5.62
CA PHE A 119 -20.14 7.84 -6.84
C PHE A 119 -20.72 6.42 -6.81
N GLY A 120 -21.31 6.00 -5.69
CA GLY A 120 -22.25 4.87 -5.67
C GLY A 120 -21.74 3.52 -5.15
N VAL A 121 -20.46 3.41 -4.76
CA VAL A 121 -19.94 2.27 -4.00
C VAL A 121 -19.00 2.82 -2.92
N ASP A 122 -19.49 2.95 -1.68
CA ASP A 122 -18.71 3.46 -0.54
C ASP A 122 -17.94 2.32 0.16
N GLU A 123 -17.25 1.52 -0.62
CA GLU A 123 -16.45 0.40 -0.13
C GLU A 123 -15.31 0.07 -1.11
N TRP A 124 -14.24 -0.52 -0.59
CA TRP A 124 -13.15 -1.04 -1.40
C TRP A 124 -13.62 -2.25 -2.20
N GLN A 125 -13.36 -2.25 -3.51
CA GLN A 125 -13.71 -3.32 -4.43
C GLN A 125 -12.46 -4.02 -4.93
N GLU A 126 -12.49 -5.35 -5.02
CA GLU A 126 -11.38 -6.12 -5.55
C GLU A 126 -11.20 -5.81 -7.05
N LEU A 127 -9.99 -5.46 -7.42
CA LEU A 127 -9.58 -5.26 -8.81
C LEU A 127 -9.16 -6.61 -9.43
N CYS A 128 -8.35 -7.36 -8.69
CA CYS A 128 -7.88 -8.72 -9.02
C CYS A 128 -6.95 -9.28 -7.95
N LEU A 129 -6.69 -10.59 -8.00
CA LEU A 129 -5.72 -11.30 -7.16
C LEU A 129 -4.27 -11.13 -7.62
#